data_AF-A0A9D2TTG1-F1
#
_entry.id   AF-A0A9D2TTG1-F1
#
_cell.length_a   1.000
_cell.length_b   1.000
_cell.length_c   1.000
_cell.angle_alpha   90.00
_cell.angle_beta   90.00
_cell.angle_gamma   90.00
#
_symmetry.space_group_name_H-M   'P 1'
#
loop_
_entity.id
_entity.type
_entity.pdbx_description
1 polymer ?
#
loop_
_entity_poly.entity_id
_entity_poly.type
_entity_poly.pdbx_seq_one_letter_code
_entity_poly.pdbx_strand_id
1 'polypeptide(L)' 'MKRMNGKDAVDFAGRADAEKTELELSGLDPDALGFMRAGERKKVLERAGLDPAKYDF' A
#
# COMPACT_ATOMS: atom_id res chain seq x y z
N MET A 1 -22.43 30.56 -12.36
CA MET A 1 -20.97 30.46 -12.16
C MET A 1 -20.52 29.00 -12.15
N LYS A 2 -19.33 28.73 -12.71
CA LYS A 2 -18.38 27.60 -12.57
C LYS A 2 -18.84 26.32 -11.83
N ARG A 3 -18.71 25.16 -12.50
CA ARG A 3 -18.64 23.82 -11.86
C ARG A 3 -17.17 23.55 -11.50
N MET A 4 -16.86 23.16 -10.25
CA MET A 4 -15.54 22.72 -9.70
C MET A 4 -15.77 22.43 -8.20
N ASN A 5 -15.31 21.38 -7.51
CA ASN A 5 -14.35 20.28 -7.72
C ASN A 5 -14.98 19.00 -7.11
N GLY A 6 -14.74 17.77 -7.55
CA GLY A 6 -13.51 17.27 -8.12
C GLY A 6 -12.60 16.67 -7.03
N LYS A 7 -13.07 15.58 -6.39
CA LYS A 7 -12.21 14.56 -5.77
C LYS A 7 -11.28 15.02 -4.65
N ASP A 8 -11.83 15.32 -3.47
CA ASP A 8 -11.09 15.21 -2.19
C ASP A 8 -10.93 13.74 -1.77
N ALA A 9 -10.60 12.88 -2.74
CA ALA A 9 -10.24 11.50 -2.49
C ALA A 9 -8.73 11.46 -2.26
N VAL A 10 -8.34 11.72 -1.01
CA VAL A 10 -7.13 11.18 -0.38
C VAL A 10 -5.83 11.35 -1.20
N ASP A 11 -5.28 12.56 -1.19
CA ASP A 11 -3.92 12.86 -1.62
C ASP A 11 -2.83 12.24 -0.72
N PHE A 12 -2.70 10.91 -0.73
CA PHE A 12 -1.47 10.22 -0.26
C PHE A 12 -0.50 9.84 -1.40
N ALA A 13 -0.79 10.24 -2.65
CA ALA A 13 0.03 9.90 -3.81
C ALA A 13 0.81 11.11 -4.32
N GLY A 14 1.72 11.62 -3.49
CA GLY A 14 2.37 12.92 -3.70
C GLY A 14 3.90 12.93 -3.61
N ARG A 15 4.63 11.84 -3.87
CA ARG A 15 6.06 11.92 -4.22
C ARG A 15 6.58 10.58 -4.74
N ALA A 16 7.32 10.64 -5.85
CA ALA A 16 8.13 9.58 -6.48
C ALA A 16 7.41 8.70 -7.51
N ASP A 17 7.63 9.03 -8.79
CA ASP A 17 7.81 8.08 -9.91
C ASP A 17 9.00 7.12 -9.63
N ALA A 18 9.01 6.47 -8.47
CA ALA A 18 9.79 5.27 -8.23
C ALA A 18 8.88 4.10 -8.60
N GLU A 19 9.41 3.10 -9.29
CA GLU A 19 8.67 1.91 -9.67
C GLU A 19 8.00 1.32 -8.42
N LYS A 20 6.68 1.51 -8.31
CA LYS A 20 5.91 1.06 -7.15
C LYS A 20 6.10 -0.43 -7.00
N THR A 21 6.45 -0.88 -5.81
CA THR A 21 6.55 -2.30 -5.50
C THR A 21 5.17 -2.95 -5.58
N GLU A 22 5.11 -4.27 -5.74
CA GLU A 22 3.86 -5.04 -5.76
C GLU A 22 3.01 -4.77 -4.50
N LEU A 23 3.66 -4.53 -3.36
CA LEU A 23 3.02 -4.16 -2.09
C LEU A 23 2.29 -2.81 -2.22
N GLU A 24 2.97 -1.79 -2.70
CA GLU A 24 2.38 -0.45 -2.89
C GLU A 24 1.27 -0.44 -3.95
N LEU A 25 1.41 -1.24 -5.01
CA LEU A 25 0.36 -1.44 -6.01
C LEU A 25 -0.89 -2.10 -5.42
N SER A 26 -0.70 -2.91 -4.37
CA SER A 26 -1.78 -3.54 -3.59
C SER A 26 -2.33 -2.63 -2.49
N GLY A 27 -1.81 -1.41 -2.35
CA GLY A 27 -2.18 -0.46 -1.30
C GLY A 27 -1.56 -0.77 0.06
N LEU A 28 -0.51 -1.59 0.09
CA LEU A 28 0.24 -1.92 1.30
C LEU A 28 1.54 -1.13 1.36
N ASP A 29 1.93 -0.77 2.58
CA ASP A 29 3.15 -0.03 2.85
C ASP A 29 4.24 -0.98 3.39
N PRO A 30 5.36 -1.19 2.67
CA PRO A 30 6.39 -2.15 3.06
C PRO A 30 7.07 -1.79 4.38
N ASP A 31 7.26 -0.50 4.66
CA ASP A 31 7.79 -0.01 5.93
C ASP A 31 6.83 -0.41 7.06
N ALA A 32 5.54 -0.12 6.91
CA ALA A 32 4.53 -0.52 7.90
C ALA A 32 4.49 -2.05 8.13
N LEU A 33 4.60 -2.85 7.06
CA LEU A 33 4.66 -4.31 7.14
C LEU A 33 5.88 -4.81 7.91
N GLY A 34 7.04 -4.13 7.80
CA GLY A 34 8.25 -4.44 8.56
C GLY A 34 8.10 -4.19 10.06
N PHE A 35 7.30 -3.20 10.47
CA PHE A 35 6.99 -2.95 11.88
C PHE A 35 5.88 -3.85 12.45
N MET A 36 5.10 -4.52 11.59
CA MET A 36 4.05 -5.44 12.03
C MET A 36 4.62 -6.78 12.51
N ARG A 37 3.92 -7.41 13.48
CA ARG A 37 4.24 -8.79 13.88
C ARG A 37 3.99 -9.74 12.71
N ALA A 38 4.80 -10.79 12.60
CA ALA A 38 4.71 -11.78 11.53
C ALA A 38 3.28 -12.32 11.29
N GLY A 39 2.51 -12.59 12.35
CA GLY A 39 1.13 -13.06 12.23
C GLY A 39 0.15 -12.02 11.67
N GLU A 40 0.35 -10.74 11.97
CA GLU A 40 -0.48 -9.66 11.44
C GLU A 40 -0.09 -9.33 10.00
N ARG A 41 1.23 -9.22 9.74
CA ARG A 41 1.79 -9.05 8.39
C ARG A 41 1.27 -10.11 7.42
N LYS A 42 1.25 -11.37 7.85
CA LYS A 42 0.75 -12.50 7.05
C LYS A 42 -0.71 -12.27 6.63
N LYS A 43 -1.60 -11.94 7.57
CA LYS A 43 -3.02 -11.69 7.29
C LYS A 43 -3.23 -10.51 6.34
N VAL A 44 -2.42 -9.46 6.48
CA VAL A 44 -2.50 -8.27 5.61
C VAL A 44 -2.10 -8.63 4.18
N LEU A 45 -1.02 -9.39 3.99
CA LEU A 45 -0.59 -9.88 2.68
C LEU A 45 -1.63 -10.83 2.08
N GLU A 46 -2.14 -11.80 2.83
CA GLU A 46 -3.18 -12.72 2.37
C GLU A 46 -4.47 -11.99 1.97
N ARG A 47 -4.85 -10.94 2.70
CA ARG A 47 -6.00 -10.07 2.34
C ARG A 47 -5.78 -9.27 1.06
N ALA A 48 -4.54 -8.91 0.77
CA ALA A 48 -4.15 -8.27 -0.48
C ALA A 48 -3.96 -9.28 -1.63
N GLY A 49 -4.11 -10.58 -1.38
CA GLY A 49 -3.86 -11.63 -2.37
C GLY A 49 -2.37 -11.87 -2.65
N LEU A 50 -1.50 -11.40 -1.75
CA LEU A 50 -0.05 -11.54 -1.85
C LEU A 50 0.43 -12.72 -0.99
N ASP A 51 1.47 -13.39 -1.47
CA ASP A 51 2.06 -14.51 -0.75
C ASP A 51 3.08 -14.01 0.29
N PRO A 52 2.85 -14.27 1.58
CA PRO A 52 3.72 -13.78 2.64
C PRO A 52 5.10 -14.44 2.69
N ALA A 53 5.29 -15.59 2.04
CA ALA A 53 6.58 -16.28 1.98
C ALA A 53 7.51 -15.70 0.90
N LYS A 54 6.99 -14.89 -0.03
CA LYS A 54 7.81 -14.16 -1.01
C LYS A 54 8.63 -13.00 -0.42
N TYR A 55 8.33 -12.59 0.80
CA TYR A 55 8.92 -11.41 1.41
C TYR A 55 9.64 -11.75 2.71
N ASP A 56 10.91 -11.38 2.79
CA ASP A 56 11.78 -11.55 3.94
C ASP A 56 11.88 -10.21 4.71
N PHE A 57 10.74 -9.72 5.24
CA PHE A 57 10.75 -8.58 6.17
C PHE A 57 11.07 -9.00 7.60
#